data_AF-A0A9P7KP38-F1
#
_entry.id   AF-A0A9P7KP38-F1
#
_cell.length_a   1.000
_cell.length_b   1.000
_cell.length_c   1.000
_cell.angle_alpha   90.00
_cell.angle_beta   90.00
_cell.angle_gamma   90.00
#
_symmetry.space_group_name_H-M   'P 1'
#
loop_
_entity.id
_entity.type
_entity.pdbx_description
1 polymer ?
#
loop_
_entity_poly.entity_id
_entity_poly.type
_entity_poly.pdbx_seq_one_letter_code
_entity_poly.pdbx_strand_id
1 'polypeptide(L)'
;MAVTNNGSGSTAHVNMMTDTVIANLPAEGLRVIVRSLLTAHPEITTTFEHETRQYFGQVGEKLSNAQADAPEINGLKQTQKTIRCMLGSGLPFESIQLLSKVVISGAKLALNSFQDENGALGMFLASLDGDIVQAMTAVKKMLFVDIGARALTSGERGVIRHLLDSLNECQDLLSSTEIEFPYARGLITTGKLLGIALPNLQQTSSTSISLDMNPPRKSKETFQLGGRTLPRLFSGLWQMSSPAWGAAPTSKIIAGFSTHVQNGFTAFDMADHYGDAEVIYGSFRRLYPHRDEMFTATKYCIFHHMTVSPEAVKANITERCERLQQDVIDLLQFHWQFWEDPQYLDALRYLSLDERVARIGLCNFNTEHLHRVLQSGIEIHTNQVQFSLIDARPTVKMADLCLSHNIKLLTYGTLCGGFLADKWLGKPEPDVYDSNSTPSQRKYYTMICSWGGWGLFQELLGALRTVATKHQVNISNVATRWVLDFPYVGAVIIGARFGMSEHTSDNAATLGWSLDDNDRLLIERVLSQSRRHDMFQRMGDCGNEYR
;
A
#
# COMPACT_ATOMS: atom_id res chain seq x y z
N MET A 1 1.93 -32.46 21.43
CA MET A 1 1.87 -31.50 22.55
C MET A 1 2.83 -30.36 22.25
N ALA A 2 2.32 -29.15 22.00
CA ALA A 2 3.17 -27.96 22.06
C ALA A 2 3.52 -27.75 23.54
N VAL A 3 4.78 -27.98 23.90
CA VAL A 3 5.25 -27.75 25.28
C VAL A 3 5.58 -26.26 25.37
N THR A 4 4.73 -25.50 26.05
CA THR A 4 5.07 -24.16 26.48
C THR A 4 6.15 -24.27 27.56
N ASN A 5 7.41 -24.01 27.20
CA ASN A 5 8.54 -24.06 28.13
C ASN A 5 8.62 -22.83 29.07
N ASN A 6 7.49 -22.19 29.36
CA ASN A 6 7.39 -21.17 30.39
C ASN A 6 6.63 -21.75 31.58
N GLY A 7 7.38 -22.08 32.64
CA GLY A 7 6.91 -22.72 33.88
C GLY A 7 5.95 -21.90 34.75
N SER A 8 5.04 -21.15 34.16
CA SER A 8 3.97 -20.42 34.89
C SER A 8 2.62 -20.33 34.16
N GLY A 9 2.45 -20.99 33.01
CA GLY A 9 1.17 -21.04 32.29
C GLY A 9 0.31 -22.24 32.72
N SER A 10 -0.98 -22.01 32.97
CA SER A 10 -2.01 -23.07 33.02
C SER A 10 -1.87 -23.95 31.76
N THR A 11 -1.46 -25.21 31.93
CA THR A 11 -1.43 -26.19 30.84
C THR A 11 -2.86 -26.60 30.51
N ALA A 12 -3.54 -25.77 29.72
CA ALA A 12 -4.81 -26.15 29.14
C ALA A 12 -4.54 -27.22 28.06
N HIS A 13 -5.03 -28.44 28.29
CA HIS A 13 -4.99 -29.47 27.26
C HIS A 13 -5.84 -29.03 26.07
N VAL A 14 -5.24 -29.01 24.87
CA VAL A 14 -6.02 -28.90 23.63
C VAL A 14 -6.93 -30.13 23.56
N ASN A 15 -8.24 -29.89 23.39
CA ASN A 15 -9.22 -30.96 23.27
C ASN A 15 -8.80 -31.96 22.16
N MET A 16 -8.87 -33.25 22.44
CA MET A 16 -8.44 -34.32 21.52
C MET A 16 -9.12 -34.24 20.15
N MET A 17 -10.39 -33.82 20.09
CA MET A 17 -11.11 -33.59 18.83
C MET A 17 -10.55 -32.39 18.07
N THR A 18 -10.15 -31.32 18.76
CA THR A 18 -9.48 -30.16 18.16
C THR A 18 -8.10 -30.53 17.62
N ASP A 19 -7.33 -31.34 18.35
CA ASP A 19 -6.04 -31.85 17.88
C ASP A 19 -6.21 -32.73 16.63
N THR A 20 -7.24 -33.58 16.60
CA THR A 20 -7.60 -34.37 15.41
C THR A 20 -7.90 -33.48 14.20
N VAL A 21 -8.62 -32.37 14.41
CA VAL A 21 -8.88 -31.38 13.35
C VAL A 21 -7.58 -30.74 12.85
N ILE A 22 -6.69 -30.31 13.76
CA ILE A 22 -5.39 -29.71 13.39
C ILE A 22 -4.52 -30.71 12.62
N ALA A 23 -4.49 -31.97 13.05
CA ALA A 23 -3.65 -33.00 12.47
C ALA A 23 -4.10 -33.45 11.06
N ASN A 24 -5.39 -33.35 10.74
CA ASN A 24 -5.95 -33.89 9.50
C ASN A 24 -6.41 -32.82 8.50
N LEU A 25 -6.57 -31.56 8.92
CA LEU A 25 -6.91 -30.48 8.00
C LEU A 25 -5.77 -30.23 7.00
N PRO A 26 -6.09 -30.03 5.70
CA PRO A 26 -5.08 -29.59 4.75
C PRO A 26 -4.56 -28.20 5.14
N ALA A 27 -3.32 -27.89 4.76
CA ALA A 27 -2.68 -26.62 5.08
C ALA A 27 -3.50 -25.40 4.62
N GLU A 28 -4.16 -25.47 3.46
CA GLU A 28 -5.06 -24.39 3.00
C GLU A 28 -6.26 -24.21 3.93
N GLY A 29 -6.86 -25.31 4.41
CA GLY A 29 -7.96 -25.26 5.38
C GLY A 29 -7.55 -24.62 6.70
N LEU A 30 -6.35 -24.95 7.20
CA LEU A 30 -5.79 -24.30 8.39
C LEU A 30 -5.60 -22.80 8.17
N ARG A 31 -5.08 -22.37 7.02
CA ARG A 31 -4.91 -20.94 6.71
C ARG A 31 -6.24 -20.19 6.64
N VAL A 32 -7.27 -20.80 6.05
CA VAL A 32 -8.63 -20.23 6.00
C VAL A 32 -9.17 -20.04 7.41
N ILE A 33 -9.10 -21.07 8.26
CA ILE A 33 -9.61 -21.04 9.63
C ILE A 33 -8.86 -20.00 10.47
N VAL A 34 -7.53 -19.97 10.42
CA VAL A 34 -6.72 -18.97 11.15
C VAL A 34 -7.10 -17.55 10.72
N ARG A 35 -7.25 -17.28 9.42
CA ARG A 35 -7.67 -15.95 8.94
C ARG A 35 -9.08 -15.59 9.40
N SER A 36 -10.01 -16.55 9.38
CA SER A 36 -11.37 -16.34 9.89
C SER A 36 -11.38 -16.04 11.39
N LEU A 37 -10.57 -16.76 12.19
CA LEU A 37 -10.41 -16.49 13.62
C LEU A 37 -9.87 -15.08 13.87
N LEU A 38 -8.80 -14.67 13.19
CA LEU A 38 -8.22 -13.34 13.34
C LEU A 38 -9.17 -12.22 12.89
N THR A 39 -10.04 -12.49 11.92
CA THR A 39 -11.03 -11.52 11.44
C THR A 39 -12.21 -11.40 12.40
N ALA A 40 -12.69 -12.51 12.96
CA ALA A 40 -13.82 -12.54 13.88
C ALA A 40 -13.43 -12.13 15.31
N HIS A 41 -12.17 -12.37 15.69
CA HIS A 41 -11.62 -12.15 17.03
C HIS A 41 -10.26 -11.43 16.93
N PRO A 42 -10.26 -10.11 16.63
CA PRO A 42 -9.03 -9.34 16.48
C PRO A 42 -8.09 -9.41 17.69
N GLU A 43 -8.64 -9.61 18.91
CA GLU A 43 -7.91 -9.79 20.17
C GLU A 43 -6.93 -10.97 20.17
N ILE A 44 -7.13 -11.97 19.30
CA ILE A 44 -6.26 -13.14 19.19
C ILE A 44 -4.97 -12.81 18.41
N THR A 45 -4.95 -11.73 17.62
CA THR A 45 -3.83 -11.38 16.73
C THR A 45 -2.51 -11.29 17.47
N THR A 46 -2.47 -10.56 18.59
CA THR A 46 -1.26 -10.39 19.39
C THR A 46 -0.74 -11.72 19.95
N THR A 47 -1.65 -12.62 20.34
CA THR A 47 -1.31 -13.96 20.83
C THR A 47 -0.77 -14.83 19.71
N PHE A 48 -1.39 -14.81 18.52
CA PHE A 48 -0.91 -15.54 17.34
C PHE A 48 0.51 -15.10 16.94
N GLU A 49 0.76 -13.78 16.92
CA GLU A 49 2.09 -13.24 16.66
C GLU A 49 3.10 -13.66 17.75
N HIS A 50 2.70 -13.65 19.02
CA HIS A 50 3.55 -14.09 20.13
C HIS A 50 3.96 -15.56 19.99
N GLU A 51 3.01 -16.46 19.77
CA GLU A 51 3.29 -17.90 19.59
C GLU A 51 4.14 -18.16 18.34
N THR A 52 3.93 -17.36 17.28
CA THR A 52 4.76 -17.43 16.07
C THR A 52 6.21 -17.01 16.36
N ARG A 53 6.43 -15.96 17.17
CA ARG A 53 7.78 -15.59 17.64
C ARG A 53 8.43 -16.71 18.44
N GLN A 54 7.69 -17.34 19.37
CA GLN A 54 8.20 -18.46 20.16
C GLN A 54 8.61 -19.66 19.29
N TYR A 55 7.80 -19.99 18.28
CA TYR A 55 8.13 -21.03 17.31
C TYR A 55 9.46 -20.74 16.60
N PHE A 56 9.66 -19.51 16.11
CA PHE A 56 10.94 -19.15 15.46
C PHE A 56 12.11 -19.09 16.44
N GLY A 57 11.90 -18.73 17.71
CA GLY A 57 12.93 -18.83 18.74
C GLY A 57 13.42 -20.26 18.97
N GLN A 58 12.52 -21.25 18.85
CA GLN A 58 12.84 -22.67 19.07
C GLN A 58 13.41 -23.38 17.82
N VAL A 59 12.96 -22.98 16.63
CA VAL A 59 13.28 -23.65 15.36
C VAL A 59 14.31 -22.86 14.53
N GLY A 60 14.58 -21.60 14.88
CA GLY A 60 15.39 -20.65 14.12
C GLY A 60 16.82 -21.11 13.81
N GLU A 61 17.51 -21.73 14.76
CA GLU A 61 18.87 -22.26 14.52
C GLU A 61 18.87 -23.40 13.49
N LYS A 62 17.85 -24.28 13.53
CA LYS A 62 17.72 -25.39 12.57
C LYS A 62 17.34 -24.90 11.17
N LEU A 63 16.48 -23.89 11.07
CA LEU A 63 16.08 -23.26 9.80
C LEU A 63 17.22 -22.47 9.16
N SER A 64 18.02 -21.75 9.94
CA SER A 64 19.17 -20.96 9.46
C SER A 64 20.30 -21.82 8.88
N ASN A 65 20.45 -23.06 9.38
CA ASN A 65 21.47 -24.01 8.92
C ASN A 65 21.00 -24.87 7.73
N ALA A 66 19.74 -25.27 7.66
CA ALA A 66 19.23 -26.13 6.57
C ALA A 66 19.01 -25.37 5.23
N GLN A 67 18.98 -24.05 5.25
CA GLN A 67 18.58 -23.20 4.11
C GLN A 67 19.74 -22.48 3.41
N ALA A 68 20.96 -22.56 3.96
CA ALA A 68 22.15 -21.94 3.39
C ALA A 68 22.79 -22.73 2.23
N ASP A 69 22.42 -24.01 2.06
CA ASP A 69 23.12 -24.95 1.16
C ASP A 69 22.33 -25.38 -0.09
N ALA A 70 21.15 -24.81 -0.35
CA ALA A 70 20.38 -25.10 -1.56
C ALA A 70 20.50 -23.94 -2.56
N PRO A 71 21.45 -23.96 -3.51
CA PRO A 71 21.68 -22.88 -4.48
C PRO A 71 20.57 -22.77 -5.53
N GLU A 72 19.45 -23.47 -5.38
CA GLU A 72 18.32 -23.47 -6.31
C GLU A 72 17.23 -22.49 -5.90
N ILE A 73 16.51 -21.94 -6.88
CA ILE A 73 15.44 -20.95 -6.67
C ILE A 73 14.35 -21.43 -5.68
N ASN A 74 14.06 -22.74 -5.64
CA ASN A 74 13.05 -23.29 -4.73
C ASN A 74 13.50 -23.25 -3.26
N GLY A 75 14.79 -23.49 -3.00
CA GLY A 75 15.38 -23.35 -1.67
C GLY A 75 15.27 -21.91 -1.18
N LEU A 76 15.67 -20.95 -2.02
CA LEU A 76 15.59 -19.53 -1.69
C LEU A 76 14.15 -19.04 -1.49
N LYS A 77 13.18 -19.53 -2.27
CA LYS A 77 11.74 -19.26 -2.06
C LYS A 77 11.25 -19.75 -0.71
N GLN A 78 11.77 -20.87 -0.21
CA GLN A 78 11.41 -21.37 1.11
C GLN A 78 11.97 -20.47 2.22
N THR A 79 13.22 -20.01 2.08
CA THR A 79 13.81 -19.02 3.01
C THR A 79 13.06 -17.69 2.99
N GLN A 80 12.65 -17.22 1.80
CA GLN A 80 11.83 -16.00 1.68
C GLN A 80 10.51 -16.11 2.46
N LYS A 81 9.86 -17.28 2.47
CA LYS A 81 8.66 -17.50 3.29
C LYS A 81 8.98 -17.39 4.78
N THR A 82 10.09 -17.97 5.24
CA THR A 82 10.56 -17.84 6.62
C THR A 82 10.81 -16.37 6.99
N ILE A 83 11.50 -15.63 6.14
CA ILE A 83 11.75 -14.18 6.30
C ILE A 83 10.44 -13.42 6.47
N ARG A 84 9.44 -13.69 5.63
CA ARG A 84 8.12 -13.03 5.71
C ARG A 84 7.37 -13.35 6.99
N CYS A 85 7.47 -14.59 7.49
CA CYS A 85 6.87 -14.94 8.78
C CYS A 85 7.57 -14.22 9.94
N MET A 86 8.91 -14.12 9.93
CA MET A 86 9.66 -13.35 10.92
C MET A 86 9.26 -11.87 10.91
N LEU A 87 9.20 -11.25 9.73
CA LEU A 87 8.76 -9.87 9.56
C LEU A 87 7.33 -9.66 10.09
N GLY A 88 6.39 -10.52 9.70
CA GLY A 88 5.00 -10.46 10.16
C GLY A 88 4.82 -10.73 11.65
N SER A 89 5.84 -11.27 12.32
CA SER A 89 5.84 -11.55 13.76
C SER A 89 6.68 -10.55 14.56
N GLY A 90 7.13 -9.45 13.96
CA GLY A 90 7.90 -8.41 14.65
C GLY A 90 9.35 -8.82 14.97
N LEU A 91 9.97 -9.66 14.14
CA LEU A 91 11.37 -10.08 14.24
C LEU A 91 12.20 -9.54 13.05
N PRO A 92 12.31 -8.20 12.88
CA PRO A 92 12.96 -7.65 11.70
C PRO A 92 14.46 -7.92 11.67
N PHE A 93 15.17 -7.91 12.79
CA PHE A 93 16.62 -8.10 12.83
C PHE A 93 17.04 -9.54 12.49
N GLU A 94 16.29 -10.53 12.98
CA GLU A 94 16.46 -11.94 12.65
C GLU A 94 16.19 -12.18 11.16
N SER A 95 15.16 -11.53 10.62
CA SER A 95 14.86 -11.61 9.19
C SER A 95 15.99 -11.02 8.32
N ILE A 96 16.65 -9.94 8.77
CA ILE A 96 17.77 -9.28 8.08
C ILE A 96 18.98 -10.20 7.98
N GLN A 97 19.25 -10.99 9.02
CA GLN A 97 20.34 -11.97 9.00
C GLN A 97 20.12 -13.03 7.92
N LEU A 98 18.88 -13.52 7.75
CA LEU A 98 18.55 -14.45 6.67
C LEU A 98 18.57 -13.76 5.30
N LEU A 99 18.08 -12.53 5.19
CA LEU A 99 18.14 -11.74 3.96
C LEU A 99 19.59 -11.60 3.46
N SER A 100 20.53 -11.30 4.34
CA SER A 100 21.96 -11.15 4.00
C SER A 100 22.53 -12.41 3.31
N LYS A 101 22.10 -13.60 3.73
CA LYS A 101 22.48 -14.87 3.09
C LYS A 101 21.80 -15.06 1.72
N VAL A 102 20.49 -14.80 1.66
CA VAL A 102 19.67 -15.07 0.46
C VAL A 102 20.02 -14.15 -0.70
N VAL A 103 20.38 -12.88 -0.45
CA VAL A 103 20.72 -11.93 -1.51
C VAL A 103 21.97 -12.36 -2.28
N ILE A 104 23.01 -12.83 -1.58
CA ILE A 104 24.25 -13.31 -2.21
C ILE A 104 23.96 -14.54 -3.08
N SER A 105 23.20 -15.50 -2.56
CA SER A 105 22.80 -16.70 -3.33
C SER A 105 21.94 -16.34 -4.54
N GLY A 106 21.04 -15.36 -4.41
CA GLY A 106 20.22 -14.86 -5.50
C GLY A 106 21.04 -14.19 -6.61
N ALA A 107 22.04 -13.37 -6.26
CA ALA A 107 22.94 -12.75 -7.22
C ALA A 107 23.81 -13.80 -7.96
N LYS A 108 24.33 -14.81 -7.24
CA LYS A 108 25.07 -15.93 -7.83
C LYS A 108 24.21 -16.76 -8.78
N LEU A 109 22.93 -16.97 -8.45
CA LEU A 109 21.97 -17.61 -9.35
C LEU A 109 21.77 -16.81 -10.64
N ALA A 110 21.68 -15.48 -10.54
CA ALA A 110 21.54 -14.62 -11.71
C ALA A 110 22.74 -14.77 -12.67
N LEU A 111 23.96 -14.81 -12.15
CA LEU A 111 25.19 -15.03 -12.95
C LEU A 111 25.19 -16.36 -13.71
N ASN A 112 24.66 -17.42 -13.10
CA ASN A 112 24.68 -18.77 -13.67
C ASN A 112 23.48 -19.07 -14.58
N SER A 113 22.51 -18.16 -14.67
CA SER A 113 21.29 -18.35 -15.45
C SER A 113 21.48 -17.83 -16.87
N PHE A 114 21.88 -18.70 -17.80
CA PHE A 114 22.21 -18.33 -19.18
C PHE A 114 21.04 -17.79 -20.01
N GLN A 115 19.79 -17.95 -19.55
CA GLN A 115 18.58 -17.28 -20.05
C GLN A 115 17.43 -17.59 -19.09
N ASP A 116 16.94 -16.61 -18.32
CA ASP A 116 15.69 -16.73 -17.55
C ASP A 116 14.50 -16.69 -18.51
N GLU A 117 14.26 -17.79 -19.23
CA GLU A 117 13.30 -17.87 -20.35
C GLU A 117 11.89 -17.37 -19.99
N ASN A 118 11.51 -17.44 -18.70
CA ASN A 118 10.20 -17.01 -18.19
C ASN A 118 10.24 -15.77 -17.28
N GLY A 119 11.40 -15.16 -17.06
CA GLY A 119 11.55 -14.03 -16.13
C GLY A 119 11.29 -14.38 -14.66
N ALA A 120 11.25 -15.68 -14.32
CA ALA A 120 10.83 -16.16 -13.00
C ALA A 120 11.87 -15.85 -11.92
N LEU A 121 13.16 -15.89 -12.28
CA LEU A 121 14.25 -15.50 -11.39
C LEU A 121 14.22 -13.99 -11.19
N GLY A 122 14.11 -13.20 -12.25
CA GLY A 122 14.02 -11.73 -12.15
C GLY A 122 12.88 -11.26 -11.24
N MET A 123 11.69 -11.86 -11.37
CA MET A 123 10.54 -11.57 -10.50
C MET A 123 10.77 -12.00 -9.05
N PHE A 124 11.44 -13.14 -8.83
CA PHE A 124 11.80 -13.58 -7.49
C PHE A 124 12.78 -12.63 -6.82
N LEU A 125 13.82 -12.20 -7.53
CA LEU A 125 14.83 -11.26 -7.01
C LEU A 125 14.21 -9.89 -6.72
N ALA A 126 13.32 -9.39 -7.59
CA ALA A 126 12.55 -8.17 -7.32
C ALA A 126 11.63 -8.31 -6.10
N SER A 127 11.05 -9.50 -5.90
CA SER A 127 10.27 -9.80 -4.70
C SER A 127 11.13 -9.81 -3.43
N LEU A 128 12.35 -10.33 -3.49
CA LEU A 128 13.31 -10.24 -2.38
C LEU A 128 13.71 -8.80 -2.10
N ASP A 129 13.95 -8.00 -3.12
CA ASP A 129 14.25 -6.56 -2.97
C ASP A 129 13.14 -5.83 -2.19
N GLY A 130 11.88 -6.11 -2.53
CA GLY A 130 10.74 -5.60 -1.78
C GLY A 130 10.62 -6.15 -0.35
N ASP A 131 11.10 -7.36 -0.06
CA ASP A 131 11.17 -7.90 1.30
C ASP A 131 12.26 -7.19 2.13
N ILE A 132 13.38 -6.78 1.52
CA ILE A 132 14.39 -5.93 2.17
C ILE A 132 13.80 -4.57 2.54
N VAL A 133 13.07 -3.94 1.62
CA VAL A 133 12.37 -2.66 1.86
C VAL A 133 11.39 -2.80 3.03
N GLN A 134 10.61 -3.89 3.07
CA GLN A 134 9.72 -4.17 4.19
C GLN A 134 10.48 -4.35 5.51
N ALA A 135 11.62 -5.06 5.50
CA ALA A 135 12.46 -5.23 6.68
C ALA A 135 12.96 -3.88 7.22
N MET A 136 13.45 -3.00 6.34
CA MET A 136 13.88 -1.65 6.75
C MET A 136 12.70 -0.82 7.29
N THR A 137 11.52 -0.94 6.69
CA THR A 137 10.29 -0.29 7.16
C THR A 137 9.87 -0.81 8.54
N ALA A 138 9.97 -2.12 8.77
CA ALA A 138 9.66 -2.75 10.05
C ALA A 138 10.66 -2.31 11.14
N VAL A 139 11.96 -2.22 10.83
CA VAL A 139 12.96 -1.65 11.75
C VAL A 139 12.59 -0.22 12.13
N LYS A 140 12.32 0.66 11.15
CA LYS A 140 11.92 2.05 11.43
C LYS A 140 10.73 2.12 12.40
N LYS A 141 9.71 1.29 12.19
CA LYS A 141 8.55 1.22 13.09
C LYS A 141 8.93 0.79 14.51
N MET A 142 9.85 -0.16 14.65
CA MET A 142 10.35 -0.64 15.94
C MET A 142 11.20 0.40 16.70
N LEU A 143 11.69 1.42 16.00
CA LEU A 143 12.43 2.53 16.61
C LEU A 143 11.51 3.63 17.14
N PHE A 144 10.20 3.59 16.87
CA PHE A 144 9.29 4.59 17.40
C PHE A 144 9.22 4.53 18.93
N VAL A 145 9.22 5.72 19.53
CA VAL A 145 9.06 5.99 20.95
C VAL A 145 8.06 7.14 21.11
N ASP A 146 7.59 7.40 22.33
CA ASP A 146 6.57 8.42 22.60
C ASP A 146 6.88 9.80 21.98
N ILE A 147 8.16 10.14 21.82
CA ILE A 147 8.64 11.40 21.26
C ILE A 147 9.49 11.13 20.00
N GLY A 148 8.90 10.53 18.98
CA GLY A 148 9.54 10.31 17.68
C GLY A 148 10.21 8.94 17.55
N ALA A 149 11.52 8.90 17.33
CA ALA A 149 12.25 7.64 17.12
C ALA A 149 13.59 7.62 17.87
N ARG A 150 13.92 6.47 18.49
CA ARG A 150 15.23 6.24 19.10
C ARG A 150 16.28 5.91 18.05
N ALA A 151 17.56 6.12 18.40
CA ALA A 151 18.66 5.64 17.60
C ALA A 151 18.78 4.11 17.64
N LEU A 152 19.41 3.55 16.59
CA LEU A 152 19.87 2.17 16.56
C LEU A 152 20.98 1.96 17.59
N THR A 153 20.92 0.87 18.33
CA THR A 153 22.04 0.38 19.15
C THR A 153 23.19 -0.10 18.26
N SER A 154 24.40 -0.24 18.82
CA SER A 154 25.56 -0.74 18.07
C SER A 154 25.34 -2.13 17.47
N GLY A 155 24.63 -3.02 18.19
CA GLY A 155 24.29 -4.36 17.71
C GLY A 155 23.29 -4.34 16.55
N GLU A 156 22.18 -3.60 16.70
CA GLU A 156 21.18 -3.43 15.64
C GLU A 156 21.81 -2.80 14.38
N ARG A 157 22.68 -1.79 14.57
CA ARG A 157 23.42 -1.16 13.48
C ARG A 157 24.37 -2.13 12.78
N GLY A 158 25.01 -3.03 13.53
CA GLY A 158 25.88 -4.08 12.98
C GLY A 158 25.12 -5.05 12.08
N VAL A 159 23.91 -5.46 12.47
CA VAL A 159 23.05 -6.34 11.65
C VAL A 159 22.67 -5.67 10.32
N ILE A 160 22.25 -4.41 10.35
CA ILE A 160 21.88 -3.67 9.14
C ILE A 160 23.10 -3.41 8.26
N ARG A 161 24.26 -3.12 8.85
CA ARG A 161 25.51 -2.93 8.10
C ARG A 161 25.95 -4.21 7.40
N HIS A 162 25.83 -5.37 8.04
CA HIS A 162 26.14 -6.64 7.40
C HIS A 162 25.29 -6.88 6.13
N LEU A 163 23.99 -6.58 6.20
CA LEU A 163 23.13 -6.63 5.01
C LEU A 163 23.60 -5.65 3.92
N LEU A 164 23.96 -4.42 4.31
CA LEU A 164 24.49 -3.44 3.36
C LEU A 164 25.76 -3.96 2.65
N ASP A 165 26.68 -4.57 3.41
CA ASP A 165 27.91 -5.15 2.87
C ASP A 165 27.58 -6.30 1.89
N SER A 166 26.63 -7.18 2.23
CA SER A 166 26.16 -8.24 1.32
C SER A 166 25.53 -7.67 0.04
N LEU A 167 24.81 -6.55 0.12
CA LEU A 167 24.21 -5.90 -1.04
C LEU A 167 25.27 -5.25 -1.94
N ASN A 168 26.29 -4.62 -1.36
CA ASN A 168 27.43 -4.09 -2.10
C ASN A 168 28.22 -5.21 -2.78
N GLU A 169 28.46 -6.34 -2.09
CA GLU A 169 29.10 -7.52 -2.70
C GLU A 169 28.29 -8.02 -3.91
N CYS A 170 26.97 -8.09 -3.80
CA CYS A 170 26.09 -8.45 -4.92
C CYS A 170 26.19 -7.44 -6.08
N GLN A 171 26.31 -6.14 -5.78
CA GLN A 171 26.48 -5.11 -6.79
C GLN A 171 27.82 -5.25 -7.50
N ASP A 172 28.91 -5.45 -6.76
CA ASP A 172 30.25 -5.65 -7.31
C ASP A 172 30.30 -6.91 -8.19
N LEU A 173 29.71 -8.01 -7.74
CA LEU A 173 29.58 -9.28 -8.47
C LEU A 173 28.92 -9.11 -9.85
N LEU A 174 27.95 -8.22 -9.97
CA LEU A 174 27.18 -8.00 -11.20
C LEU A 174 27.69 -6.81 -12.03
N SER A 175 28.55 -5.96 -11.47
CA SER A 175 29.00 -4.70 -12.07
C SER A 175 29.67 -4.84 -13.44
N SER A 176 30.37 -5.95 -13.68
CA SER A 176 31.06 -6.25 -14.95
C SER A 176 30.20 -7.06 -15.93
N THR A 177 28.90 -7.21 -15.65
CA THR A 177 27.96 -7.99 -16.47
C THR A 177 26.86 -7.12 -17.05
N GLU A 178 26.10 -7.64 -18.01
CA GLU A 178 24.90 -6.97 -18.53
C GLU A 178 23.66 -7.17 -17.65
N ILE A 179 23.80 -7.89 -16.53
CA ILE A 179 22.70 -8.19 -15.61
C ILE A 179 22.40 -6.95 -14.77
N GLU A 180 21.14 -6.49 -14.78
CA GLU A 180 20.68 -5.42 -13.90
C GLU A 180 20.82 -5.83 -12.43
N PHE A 181 21.37 -4.94 -11.59
CA PHE A 181 21.46 -5.16 -10.15
C PHE A 181 20.03 -5.26 -9.54
N PRO A 182 19.64 -6.43 -9.00
CA PRO A 182 18.24 -6.68 -8.66
C PRO A 182 17.80 -6.08 -7.32
N TYR A 183 18.74 -5.59 -6.49
CA TYR A 183 18.48 -5.17 -5.12
C TYR A 183 18.65 -3.66 -4.88
N ALA A 184 18.42 -2.85 -5.92
CA ALA A 184 18.66 -1.41 -5.86
C ALA A 184 17.82 -0.70 -4.78
N ARG A 185 16.56 -1.13 -4.58
CA ARG A 185 15.67 -0.50 -3.59
C ARG A 185 16.09 -0.83 -2.16
N GLY A 186 16.40 -2.10 -1.92
CA GLY A 186 16.93 -2.61 -0.68
C GLY A 186 18.22 -1.89 -0.32
N LEU A 187 19.17 -1.80 -1.26
CA LEU A 187 20.43 -1.08 -1.07
C LEU A 187 20.19 0.36 -0.58
N ILE A 188 19.39 1.13 -1.31
CA ILE A 188 19.10 2.54 -0.97
C ILE A 188 18.42 2.67 0.40
N THR A 189 17.39 1.85 0.66
CA THR A 189 16.65 1.94 1.93
C THR A 189 17.51 1.51 3.13
N THR A 190 18.36 0.51 2.97
CA THR A 190 19.31 0.06 4.00
C THR A 190 20.37 1.12 4.31
N GLY A 191 21.01 1.73 3.31
CA GLY A 191 21.99 2.78 3.58
C GLY A 191 21.37 4.05 4.16
N LYS A 192 20.17 4.45 3.71
CA LYS A 192 19.42 5.57 4.32
C LYS A 192 19.16 5.33 5.81
N LEU A 193 18.76 4.13 6.20
CA LEU A 193 18.54 3.79 7.61
C LEU A 193 19.83 3.88 8.45
N LEU A 194 21.00 3.64 7.83
CA LEU A 194 22.30 3.78 8.48
C LEU A 194 22.85 5.21 8.49
N GLY A 195 22.18 6.16 7.83
CA GLY A 195 22.68 7.52 7.62
C GLY A 195 23.85 7.61 6.63
N ILE A 196 23.97 6.63 5.73
CA ILE A 196 25.02 6.57 4.72
C ILE A 196 24.48 7.18 3.43
N ALA A 197 25.19 8.19 2.90
CA ALA A 197 24.89 8.73 1.58
C ALA A 197 25.20 7.65 0.53
N LEU A 198 24.16 7.09 -0.09
CA LEU A 198 24.30 6.10 -1.15
C LEU A 198 24.18 6.76 -2.54
N PRO A 199 24.78 6.12 -3.57
CA PRO A 199 24.60 6.52 -4.97
C PRO A 199 23.12 6.72 -5.34
N ASN A 200 22.82 7.70 -6.21
CA ASN A 200 21.46 7.88 -6.75
C ASN A 200 21.03 6.63 -7.54
N LEU A 201 19.71 6.36 -7.69
CA LEU A 201 19.18 5.23 -8.48
C LEU A 201 19.82 5.08 -9.89
N GLN A 202 20.24 6.19 -10.50
CA GLN A 202 20.95 6.20 -11.78
C GLN A 202 22.35 5.57 -11.74
N GLN A 203 23.06 5.65 -10.61
CA GLN A 203 24.37 5.03 -10.45
C GLN A 203 24.27 3.52 -10.19
N THR A 204 23.08 3.02 -9.82
CA THR A 204 22.83 1.59 -9.57
C THR A 204 22.24 0.86 -10.78
N SER A 205 21.74 1.56 -11.81
CA SER A 205 21.25 0.95 -13.05
C SER A 205 22.30 1.07 -14.16
N SER A 206 22.87 -0.05 -14.58
CA SER A 206 23.76 -0.12 -15.76
C SER A 206 23.04 0.22 -17.08
N THR A 207 21.71 0.14 -17.09
CA THR A 207 20.85 0.53 -18.22
C THR A 207 20.43 1.99 -18.10
N SER A 208 20.71 2.80 -19.13
CA SER A 208 20.18 4.15 -19.25
C SER A 208 18.65 4.09 -19.21
N ILE A 209 18.06 4.52 -18.11
CA ILE A 209 16.60 4.66 -17.99
C ILE A 209 16.16 5.65 -19.07
N SER A 210 15.51 5.15 -20.13
CA SER A 210 14.97 5.98 -21.20
C SER A 210 13.76 6.73 -20.64
N LEU A 211 13.99 7.97 -20.20
CA LEU A 211 12.92 8.89 -19.83
C LEU A 211 12.42 9.58 -21.10
N ASP A 212 11.10 9.65 -21.24
CA ASP A 212 10.51 10.37 -22.36
C ASP A 212 10.62 11.88 -22.10
N MET A 213 11.20 12.60 -23.06
CA MET A 213 11.47 14.03 -22.99
C MET A 213 10.27 14.88 -23.41
N ASN A 214 9.20 14.29 -23.94
CA ASN A 214 8.00 15.01 -24.35
C ASN A 214 7.17 15.50 -23.15
N PRO A 215 6.46 16.64 -23.27
CA PRO A 215 5.56 17.09 -22.23
C PRO A 215 4.38 16.11 -22.08
N PRO A 216 3.89 15.88 -20.84
CA PRO A 216 2.80 14.95 -20.60
C PRO A 216 1.51 15.41 -21.27
N ARG A 217 0.68 14.44 -21.70
CA ARG A 217 -0.67 14.74 -22.20
C ARG A 217 -1.49 15.45 -21.13
N LYS A 218 -2.28 16.44 -21.53
CA LYS A 218 -3.22 17.09 -20.60
C LYS A 218 -4.41 16.17 -20.34
N SER A 219 -4.86 16.11 -19.10
CA SER A 219 -6.03 15.33 -18.72
C SER A 219 -7.31 15.94 -19.31
N LYS A 220 -8.25 15.08 -19.73
CA LYS A 220 -9.53 15.49 -20.32
C LYS A 220 -10.45 16.21 -19.33
N GLU A 221 -10.35 15.85 -18.05
CA GLU A 221 -11.15 16.44 -16.98
C GLU A 221 -10.23 16.83 -15.81
N THR A 222 -10.50 18.00 -15.23
CA THR A 222 -9.72 18.57 -14.15
C THR A 222 -10.59 19.17 -13.05
N PHE A 223 -10.01 19.44 -11.90
CA PHE A 223 -10.62 20.21 -10.81
C PHE A 223 -9.62 21.20 -10.23
N GLN A 224 -10.12 22.23 -9.53
CA GLN A 224 -9.27 23.21 -8.85
C GLN A 224 -9.01 22.79 -7.40
N LEU A 225 -7.76 22.90 -6.96
CA LEU A 225 -7.33 22.66 -5.58
C LEU A 225 -6.31 23.71 -5.14
N GLY A 226 -6.74 24.68 -4.34
CA GLY A 226 -5.87 25.76 -3.82
C GLY A 226 -5.06 26.45 -4.95
N GLY A 227 -5.71 26.85 -6.04
CA GLY A 227 -5.07 27.52 -7.18
C GLY A 227 -4.32 26.62 -8.17
N ARG A 228 -4.28 25.29 -7.97
CA ARG A 228 -3.76 24.33 -8.95
C ARG A 228 -4.90 23.66 -9.69
N THR A 229 -4.75 23.53 -11.02
CA THR A 229 -5.62 22.68 -11.85
C THR A 229 -5.06 21.26 -11.88
N LEU A 230 -5.82 20.29 -11.37
CA LEU A 230 -5.37 18.91 -11.19
C LEU A 230 -6.23 17.92 -11.98
N PRO A 231 -5.66 16.80 -12.46
CA PRO A 231 -6.44 15.75 -13.12
C PRO A 231 -7.41 15.10 -12.12
N ARG A 232 -8.57 14.62 -12.61
CA ARG A 232 -9.56 13.93 -11.76
C ARG A 232 -9.22 12.46 -11.45
N LEU A 233 -8.09 11.96 -11.95
CA LEU A 233 -7.57 10.62 -11.65
C LEU A 233 -6.18 10.76 -11.03
N PHE A 234 -6.00 10.18 -9.85
CA PHE A 234 -4.73 10.13 -9.14
C PHE A 234 -4.19 8.70 -9.15
N SER A 235 -2.87 8.55 -9.27
CA SER A 235 -2.20 7.26 -9.28
C SER A 235 -1.77 6.89 -7.86
N GLY A 236 -2.44 5.90 -7.27
CA GLY A 236 -2.13 5.42 -5.93
C GLY A 236 -0.96 4.43 -5.92
N LEU A 237 -0.04 4.61 -4.97
CA LEU A 237 1.19 3.81 -4.84
C LEU A 237 1.15 2.77 -3.71
N TRP A 238 -0.02 2.47 -3.14
CA TRP A 238 -0.12 1.58 -1.98
C TRP A 238 0.38 0.15 -2.26
N GLN A 239 0.34 -0.32 -3.51
CA GLN A 239 0.86 -1.64 -3.89
C GLN A 239 2.38 -1.76 -3.70
N MET A 240 3.09 -0.64 -3.55
CA MET A 240 4.53 -0.63 -3.24
C MET A 240 4.83 -0.91 -1.76
N SER A 241 3.80 -0.96 -0.90
CA SER A 241 3.96 -1.23 0.54
C SER A 241 4.45 -2.65 0.84
N SER A 242 4.19 -3.62 -0.04
CA SER A 242 4.64 -5.00 0.12
C SER A 242 4.61 -5.77 -1.21
N PRO A 243 5.55 -6.71 -1.44
CA PRO A 243 5.45 -7.76 -2.44
C PRO A 243 4.17 -8.60 -2.39
N ALA A 244 3.36 -8.53 -1.32
CA ALA A 244 2.03 -9.13 -1.28
C ALA A 244 1.08 -8.61 -2.37
N TRP A 245 1.34 -7.40 -2.91
CA TRP A 245 0.67 -6.85 -4.08
C TRP A 245 1.50 -7.03 -5.37
N GLY A 246 2.51 -7.87 -5.36
CA GLY A 246 3.47 -8.10 -6.44
C GLY A 246 4.71 -7.22 -6.35
N ALA A 247 5.72 -7.58 -7.14
CA ALA A 247 6.99 -6.87 -7.22
C ALA A 247 7.44 -6.81 -8.68
N ALA A 248 8.21 -5.78 -9.02
CA ALA A 248 8.83 -5.62 -10.32
C ALA A 248 10.26 -5.06 -10.14
N PRO A 249 11.18 -5.34 -11.09
CA PRO A 249 12.48 -4.71 -11.14
C PRO A 249 12.38 -3.18 -11.13
N THR A 250 13.37 -2.53 -10.53
CA THR A 250 13.39 -1.06 -10.37
C THR A 250 13.33 -0.34 -11.71
N SER A 251 14.08 -0.81 -12.71
CA SER A 251 14.02 -0.28 -14.09
C SER A 251 12.59 -0.26 -14.65
N LYS A 252 11.84 -1.36 -14.48
CA LYS A 252 10.45 -1.47 -14.94
C LYS A 252 9.51 -0.54 -14.17
N ILE A 253 9.73 -0.35 -12.87
CA ILE A 253 8.95 0.59 -12.07
C ILE A 253 9.16 2.01 -12.59
N ILE A 254 10.40 2.43 -12.81
CA ILE A 254 10.73 3.78 -13.30
C ILE A 254 10.21 4.00 -14.73
N ALA A 255 10.36 3.01 -15.62
CA ALA A 255 9.79 3.07 -16.97
C ALA A 255 8.25 3.16 -16.94
N GLY A 256 7.63 2.44 -16.00
CA GLY A 256 6.20 2.52 -15.73
C GLY A 256 5.77 3.93 -15.32
N PHE A 257 6.49 4.57 -14.39
CA PHE A 257 6.21 5.96 -14.01
C PHE A 257 6.30 6.91 -15.21
N SER A 258 7.37 6.82 -16.00
CA SER A 258 7.55 7.62 -17.22
C SER A 258 6.36 7.48 -18.16
N THR A 259 5.98 6.24 -18.49
CA THR A 259 4.84 5.92 -19.37
C THR A 259 3.52 6.45 -18.80
N HIS A 260 3.34 6.37 -17.49
CA HIS A 260 2.12 6.82 -16.81
C HIS A 260 1.96 8.33 -16.90
N VAL A 261 3.02 9.08 -16.60
CA VAL A 261 3.05 10.55 -16.70
C VAL A 261 2.80 10.99 -18.14
N GLN A 262 3.44 10.35 -19.13
CA GLN A 262 3.23 10.66 -20.55
C GLN A 262 1.77 10.48 -20.99
N ASN A 263 1.04 9.54 -20.39
CA ASN A 263 -0.38 9.33 -20.65
C ASN A 263 -1.31 10.31 -19.92
N GLY A 264 -0.77 11.32 -19.22
CA GLY A 264 -1.52 12.38 -18.56
C GLY A 264 -1.92 12.08 -17.11
N PHE A 265 -1.38 11.00 -16.54
CA PHE A 265 -1.51 10.71 -15.11
C PHE A 265 -0.39 11.41 -14.35
N THR A 266 -0.60 12.70 -14.07
CA THR A 266 0.42 13.56 -13.47
C THR A 266 0.27 13.74 -11.95
N ALA A 267 -0.82 13.25 -11.34
CA ALA A 267 -1.04 13.34 -9.89
C ALA A 267 -0.87 11.98 -9.22
N PHE A 268 -0.10 11.93 -8.14
CA PHE A 268 0.28 10.70 -7.44
C PHE A 268 -0.11 10.77 -5.96
N ASP A 269 -0.64 9.67 -5.43
CA ASP A 269 -0.96 9.49 -4.01
C ASP A 269 -0.09 8.39 -3.38
N MET A 270 0.57 8.72 -2.27
CA MET A 270 1.42 7.80 -1.51
C MET A 270 1.32 8.05 0.00
N ALA A 271 2.17 7.39 0.80
CA ALA A 271 2.21 7.53 2.25
C ALA A 271 3.58 7.17 2.80
N ASP A 272 3.88 7.69 4.00
CA ASP A 272 5.06 7.35 4.80
C ASP A 272 5.29 5.84 5.01
N HIS A 273 4.20 5.08 5.15
CA HIS A 273 4.21 3.64 5.40
C HIS A 273 4.09 2.77 4.13
N TYR A 274 4.06 3.36 2.93
CA TYR A 274 4.02 2.60 1.67
C TYR A 274 5.41 2.14 1.22
N GLY A 275 6.09 1.38 2.08
CA GLY A 275 7.43 0.86 1.79
C GLY A 275 8.38 1.98 1.37
N ASP A 276 8.88 1.92 0.15
CA ASP A 276 9.78 2.91 -0.45
C ASP A 276 9.13 3.77 -1.55
N ALA A 277 7.79 3.81 -1.63
CA ALA A 277 7.06 4.56 -2.65
C ALA A 277 7.57 6.00 -2.81
N GLU A 278 7.71 6.74 -1.71
CA GLU A 278 8.23 8.13 -1.72
C GLU A 278 9.66 8.21 -2.26
N VAL A 279 10.51 7.22 -1.97
CA VAL A 279 11.93 7.20 -2.36
C VAL A 279 12.08 6.93 -3.85
N ILE A 280 11.37 5.92 -4.38
CA ILE A 280 11.42 5.61 -5.82
C ILE A 280 10.77 6.75 -6.61
N TYR A 281 9.59 7.20 -6.19
CA TYR A 281 8.89 8.29 -6.85
C TYR A 281 9.72 9.58 -6.85
N GLY A 282 10.29 9.96 -5.71
CA GLY A 282 11.12 11.16 -5.61
C GLY A 282 12.34 11.11 -6.53
N SER A 283 12.99 9.93 -6.59
CA SER A 283 14.12 9.71 -7.49
C SER A 283 13.70 9.77 -8.97
N PHE A 284 12.56 9.20 -9.34
CA PHE A 284 12.00 9.34 -10.70
C PHE A 284 11.68 10.81 -11.01
N ARG A 285 10.91 11.48 -10.14
CA ARG A 285 10.45 12.86 -10.32
C ARG A 285 11.62 13.82 -10.49
N ARG A 286 12.70 13.68 -9.71
CA ARG A 286 13.89 14.53 -9.83
C ARG A 286 14.53 14.46 -11.22
N LEU A 287 14.49 13.29 -11.85
CA LEU A 287 15.08 13.03 -13.16
C LEU A 287 14.14 13.36 -14.31
N TYR A 288 12.84 13.43 -14.04
CA TYR A 288 11.84 13.68 -15.07
C TYR A 288 11.87 15.14 -15.54
N PRO A 289 12.02 15.42 -16.85
CA PRO A 289 12.17 16.79 -17.38
C PRO A 289 11.00 17.71 -17.04
N HIS A 290 9.77 17.18 -17.06
CA HIS A 290 8.53 17.93 -16.83
C HIS A 290 7.98 17.75 -15.41
N ARG A 291 8.86 17.62 -14.41
CA ARG A 291 8.48 17.38 -13.01
C ARG A 291 7.53 18.43 -12.41
N ASP A 292 7.50 19.63 -12.96
CA ASP A 292 6.63 20.73 -12.49
C ASP A 292 5.16 20.56 -12.91
N GLU A 293 4.90 19.68 -13.88
CA GLU A 293 3.55 19.23 -14.28
C GLU A 293 3.01 18.13 -13.35
N MET A 294 3.88 17.55 -12.51
CA MET A 294 3.52 16.48 -11.58
C MET A 294 3.05 17.04 -10.24
N PHE A 295 2.01 16.43 -9.67
CA PHE A 295 1.45 16.76 -8.36
C PHE A 295 1.65 15.60 -7.39
N THR A 296 2.21 15.89 -6.22
CA THR A 296 2.56 14.87 -5.22
C THR A 296 1.69 14.99 -3.96
N ALA A 297 0.78 14.05 -3.78
CA ALA A 297 0.05 13.86 -2.53
C ALA A 297 0.69 12.72 -1.73
N THR A 298 0.98 12.98 -0.46
CA THR A 298 1.51 11.96 0.44
C THR A 298 0.90 12.09 1.84
N LYS A 299 1.11 11.12 2.74
CA LYS A 299 0.48 11.08 4.08
C LYS A 299 1.45 11.07 5.27
N TYR A 300 1.13 11.84 6.31
CA TYR A 300 1.67 11.65 7.66
C TYR A 300 0.66 10.83 8.47
N CYS A 301 0.98 9.57 8.75
CA CYS A 301 0.08 8.63 9.40
C CYS A 301 0.53 8.27 10.82
N ILE A 302 -0.34 8.54 11.78
CA ILE A 302 -0.17 8.11 13.17
C ILE A 302 -1.00 6.86 13.43
N PHE A 303 -0.32 5.75 13.73
CA PHE A 303 -0.88 4.44 14.05
C PHE A 303 -0.49 3.92 15.44
N HIS A 304 0.33 4.68 16.18
CA HIS A 304 0.78 4.36 17.53
C HIS A 304 0.64 5.59 18.42
N HIS A 305 0.36 5.40 19.70
CA HIS A 305 0.29 6.53 20.64
C HIS A 305 1.63 7.26 20.66
N MET A 306 1.57 8.59 20.62
CA MET A 306 2.73 9.46 20.67
C MET A 306 2.36 10.81 21.28
N THR A 307 3.36 11.53 21.77
CA THR A 307 3.24 12.94 22.14
C THR A 307 3.48 13.79 20.90
N VAL A 308 2.51 14.62 20.54
CA VAL A 308 2.63 15.57 19.44
C VAL A 308 3.43 16.78 19.89
N SER A 309 4.49 17.11 19.15
CA SER A 309 5.30 18.31 19.38
C SER A 309 5.67 18.98 18.04
N PRO A 310 6.02 20.28 18.04
CA PRO A 310 6.52 20.95 16.85
C PRO A 310 7.71 20.21 16.21
N GLU A 311 8.62 19.69 17.03
CA GLU A 311 9.83 18.99 16.59
C GLU A 311 9.49 17.66 15.92
N ALA A 312 8.54 16.90 16.48
CA ALA A 312 8.10 15.62 15.91
C ALA A 312 7.44 15.83 14.53
N VAL A 313 6.56 16.84 14.43
CA VAL A 313 5.90 17.21 13.17
C VAL A 313 6.93 17.69 12.14
N LYS A 314 7.86 18.56 12.55
CA LYS A 314 8.94 19.07 11.69
C LYS A 314 9.87 17.96 11.19
N ALA A 315 10.19 16.99 12.04
CA ALA A 315 11.00 15.82 11.68
C ALA A 315 10.28 14.96 10.65
N ASN A 316 8.98 14.73 10.81
CA ASN A 316 8.17 14.00 9.84
C ASN A 316 8.14 14.69 8.47
N ILE A 317 7.90 16.02 8.43
CA ILE A 317 7.97 16.80 7.18
C ILE A 317 9.35 16.67 6.53
N THR A 318 10.42 16.78 7.34
CA THR A 318 11.80 16.69 6.84
C THR A 318 12.09 15.34 6.20
N GLU A 319 11.71 14.22 6.84
CA GLU A 319 11.86 12.88 6.25
C GLU A 319 11.16 12.77 4.90
N ARG A 320 10.00 13.42 4.75
CA ARG A 320 9.18 13.33 3.54
C ARG A 320 9.77 14.16 2.41
N CYS A 321 10.21 15.38 2.70
CA CYS A 321 11.01 16.19 1.77
C CYS A 321 12.25 15.43 1.28
N GLU A 322 12.98 14.76 2.17
CA GLU A 322 14.17 13.95 1.83
C GLU A 322 13.83 12.73 0.96
N ARG A 323 12.75 12.01 1.29
CA ARG A 323 12.32 10.82 0.53
C ARG A 323 11.84 11.23 -0.87
N LEU A 324 11.01 12.26 -0.96
CA LEU A 324 10.48 12.80 -2.20
C LEU A 324 11.49 13.61 -3.02
N GLN A 325 12.60 14.03 -2.40
CA GLN A 325 13.58 14.94 -3.00
C GLN A 325 12.92 16.25 -3.47
N GLN A 326 12.11 16.83 -2.58
CA GLN A 326 11.36 18.08 -2.80
C GLN A 326 11.49 19.00 -1.61
N ASP A 327 11.66 20.30 -1.87
CA ASP A 327 11.68 21.33 -0.83
C ASP A 327 10.29 21.60 -0.24
N VAL A 328 9.25 21.45 -1.07
CA VAL A 328 7.84 21.66 -0.70
C VAL A 328 7.00 20.47 -1.15
N ILE A 329 6.15 19.98 -0.24
CA ILE A 329 5.16 18.92 -0.48
C ILE A 329 3.88 19.56 -1.02
N ASP A 330 3.40 19.13 -2.19
CA ASP A 330 2.23 19.74 -2.84
C ASP A 330 0.93 19.57 -2.03
N LEU A 331 0.75 18.38 -1.44
CA LEU A 331 -0.35 18.03 -0.54
C LEU A 331 0.11 17.03 0.53
N LEU A 332 0.06 17.45 1.78
CA LEU A 332 0.31 16.61 2.95
C LEU A 332 -1.01 16.22 3.61
N GLN A 333 -1.34 14.93 3.56
CA GLN A 333 -2.57 14.39 4.13
C GLN A 333 -2.31 13.81 5.52
N PHE A 334 -3.04 14.25 6.53
CA PHE A 334 -2.86 13.78 7.90
C PHE A 334 -3.83 12.66 8.25
N HIS A 335 -3.32 11.58 8.85
CA HIS A 335 -4.10 10.47 9.39
C HIS A 335 -3.82 10.30 10.88
N TRP A 336 -4.88 10.19 11.68
CA TRP A 336 -4.80 10.02 13.13
C TRP A 336 -5.66 8.85 13.61
N GLN A 337 -5.07 7.87 14.29
CA GLN A 337 -5.80 6.67 14.75
C GLN A 337 -6.70 6.93 15.97
N PHE A 338 -6.28 7.81 16.90
CA PHE A 338 -6.77 7.87 18.29
C PHE A 338 -7.77 9.02 18.51
N TRP A 339 -9.03 8.85 18.14
CA TRP A 339 -10.02 9.94 18.19
C TRP A 339 -10.30 10.52 19.58
N GLU A 340 -10.07 9.72 20.61
CA GLU A 340 -10.13 10.12 22.02
C GLU A 340 -9.04 11.11 22.42
N ASP A 341 -7.93 11.15 21.67
CA ASP A 341 -6.80 12.05 21.91
C ASP A 341 -6.89 13.28 20.98
N PRO A 342 -7.14 14.49 21.53
CA PRO A 342 -7.32 15.71 20.74
C PRO A 342 -6.02 16.25 20.12
N GLN A 343 -4.85 15.65 20.38
CA GLN A 343 -3.56 16.10 19.86
C GLN A 343 -3.49 16.18 18.32
N TYR A 344 -4.43 15.56 17.59
CA TYR A 344 -4.56 15.76 16.14
C TYR A 344 -4.75 17.23 15.74
N LEU A 345 -5.39 18.05 16.58
CA LEU A 345 -5.56 19.49 16.35
C LEU A 345 -4.22 20.22 16.43
N ASP A 346 -3.40 19.89 17.43
CA ASP A 346 -2.06 20.48 17.57
C ASP A 346 -1.15 20.05 16.42
N ALA A 347 -1.20 18.78 16.01
CA ALA A 347 -0.44 18.28 14.87
C ALA A 347 -0.80 19.06 13.60
N LEU A 348 -2.09 19.20 13.29
CA LEU A 348 -2.58 19.96 12.15
C LEU A 348 -2.21 21.44 12.22
N ARG A 349 -2.22 22.05 13.41
CA ARG A 349 -1.76 23.42 13.62
C ARG A 349 -0.27 23.54 13.30
N TYR A 350 0.58 22.65 13.79
CA TYR A 350 2.01 22.66 13.47
C TYR A 350 2.28 22.43 11.98
N LEU A 351 1.53 21.52 11.35
CA LEU A 351 1.58 21.32 9.90
C LEU A 351 1.26 22.62 9.13
N SER A 352 0.28 23.39 9.60
CA SER A 352 -0.17 24.62 8.92
C SER A 352 0.84 25.78 9.02
N LEU A 353 1.79 25.68 9.94
CA LEU A 353 2.82 26.70 10.17
C LEU A 353 4.12 26.40 9.41
N ASP A 354 4.27 25.20 8.83
CA ASP A 354 5.48 24.82 8.10
C ASP A 354 5.32 25.10 6.60
N GLU A 355 6.09 26.05 6.08
CA GLU A 355 6.05 26.51 4.69
C GLU A 355 6.39 25.42 3.65
N ARG A 356 6.99 24.31 4.10
CA ARG A 356 7.28 23.15 3.23
C ARG A 356 6.02 22.32 2.95
N VAL A 357 4.88 22.65 3.55
CA VAL A 357 3.58 22.01 3.30
C VAL A 357 2.70 22.99 2.52
N ALA A 358 2.57 22.81 1.21
CA ALA A 358 1.80 23.73 0.39
C ALA A 358 0.29 23.67 0.66
N ARG A 359 -0.23 22.46 0.95
CA ARG A 359 -1.64 22.21 1.25
C ARG A 359 -1.77 21.10 2.28
N ILE A 360 -2.71 21.26 3.19
CA ILE A 360 -3.09 20.22 4.15
C ILE A 360 -4.36 19.52 3.66
N GLY A 361 -4.30 18.20 3.64
CA GLY A 361 -5.45 17.33 3.53
C GLY A 361 -5.59 16.46 4.78
N LEU A 362 -6.71 15.77 4.89
CA LEU A 362 -6.96 14.73 5.86
C LEU A 362 -7.06 13.37 5.15
N CYS A 363 -6.86 12.29 5.89
CA CYS A 363 -7.04 10.93 5.41
C CYS A 363 -7.77 10.14 6.50
N ASN A 364 -8.94 9.59 6.16
CA ASN A 364 -9.81 8.83 7.06
C ASN A 364 -10.27 9.63 8.30
N PHE A 365 -10.54 10.94 8.11
CA PHE A 365 -11.28 11.72 9.09
C PHE A 365 -12.79 11.52 8.83
N ASN A 366 -13.54 11.16 9.88
CA ASN A 366 -15.00 11.11 9.79
C ASN A 366 -15.59 12.54 9.80
N THR A 367 -16.89 12.67 9.53
CA THR A 367 -17.52 13.99 9.36
C THR A 367 -17.41 14.84 10.63
N GLU A 368 -17.57 14.23 11.81
CA GLU A 368 -17.48 14.93 13.09
C GLU A 368 -16.08 15.49 13.33
N HIS A 369 -15.03 14.69 13.12
CA HIS A 369 -13.65 15.12 13.34
C HIS A 369 -13.19 16.13 12.30
N LEU A 370 -13.60 15.97 11.04
CA LEU A 370 -13.37 17.00 10.02
C LEU A 370 -14.03 18.31 10.46
N HIS A 371 -15.28 18.28 10.93
CA HIS A 371 -15.96 19.50 11.38
C HIS A 371 -15.23 20.16 12.57
N ARG A 372 -14.73 19.38 13.54
CA ARG A 372 -13.92 19.89 14.66
C ARG A 372 -12.63 20.58 14.20
N VAL A 373 -11.94 20.02 13.21
CA VAL A 373 -10.74 20.65 12.61
C VAL A 373 -11.10 21.99 11.95
N LEU A 374 -12.23 22.07 11.27
CA LEU A 374 -12.65 23.32 10.62
C LEU A 374 -13.06 24.38 11.64
N GLN A 375 -13.70 23.97 12.74
CA GLN A 375 -14.06 24.87 13.85
C GLN A 375 -12.84 25.44 14.57
N SER A 376 -11.68 24.78 14.52
CA SER A 376 -10.43 25.33 15.08
C SER A 376 -9.75 26.36 14.16
N GLY A 377 -10.30 26.61 12.97
CA GLY A 377 -9.79 27.60 12.02
C GLY A 377 -8.64 27.10 11.14
N ILE A 378 -8.36 25.79 11.15
CA ILE A 378 -7.33 25.19 10.31
C ILE A 378 -7.87 24.99 8.89
N GLU A 379 -7.15 25.51 7.89
CA GLU A 379 -7.53 25.37 6.49
C GLU A 379 -7.23 23.95 5.98
N ILE A 380 -8.28 23.26 5.55
CA ILE A 380 -8.21 21.91 4.99
C ILE A 380 -8.69 21.92 3.54
N HIS A 381 -7.90 21.34 2.64
CA HIS A 381 -8.17 21.33 1.21
C HIS A 381 -8.88 20.05 0.75
N THR A 382 -8.50 18.91 1.33
CA THR A 382 -9.03 17.60 0.96
C THR A 382 -9.31 16.71 2.16
N ASN A 383 -10.22 15.75 2.01
CA ASN A 383 -10.30 14.58 2.89
C ASN A 383 -10.29 13.31 2.03
N GLN A 384 -9.34 12.42 2.26
CA GLN A 384 -9.24 11.14 1.56
C GLN A 384 -10.07 10.08 2.29
N VAL A 385 -11.08 9.52 1.61
CA VAL A 385 -12.03 8.55 2.19
C VAL A 385 -12.39 7.44 1.21
N GLN A 386 -12.88 6.31 1.72
CA GLN A 386 -13.40 5.23 0.88
C GLN A 386 -14.72 5.66 0.22
N PHE A 387 -14.83 5.52 -1.10
CA PHE A 387 -16.10 5.79 -1.80
C PHE A 387 -16.22 4.92 -3.06
N SER A 388 -17.30 4.14 -3.15
CA SER A 388 -17.64 3.31 -4.30
C SER A 388 -19.15 3.07 -4.39
N LEU A 389 -19.60 2.35 -5.42
CA LEU A 389 -20.98 1.84 -5.50
C LEU A 389 -21.36 0.92 -4.34
N ILE A 390 -20.37 0.29 -3.70
CA ILE A 390 -20.54 -0.62 -2.56
C ILE A 390 -20.49 0.15 -1.24
N ASP A 391 -19.72 1.23 -1.17
CA ASP A 391 -19.59 2.06 0.02
C ASP A 391 -19.91 3.51 -0.30
N ALA A 392 -21.19 3.86 -0.13
CA ALA A 392 -21.70 5.21 -0.38
C ALA A 392 -21.82 6.06 0.90
N ARG A 393 -21.21 5.65 2.02
CA ARG A 393 -21.30 6.39 3.30
C ARG A 393 -20.92 7.88 3.21
N PRO A 394 -19.97 8.31 2.34
CA PRO A 394 -19.69 9.75 2.17
C PRO A 394 -20.90 10.59 1.74
N THR A 395 -21.93 10.00 1.13
CA THR A 395 -23.13 10.75 0.67
C THR A 395 -24.07 11.14 1.81
N VAL A 396 -23.88 10.61 3.03
CA VAL A 396 -24.85 10.76 4.13
C VAL A 396 -24.64 12.06 4.91
N LYS A 397 -23.39 12.38 5.29
CA LYS A 397 -23.05 13.59 6.07
C LYS A 397 -21.82 14.33 5.54
N MET A 398 -20.79 13.58 5.14
CA MET A 398 -19.52 14.12 4.65
C MET A 398 -19.70 15.04 3.44
N ALA A 399 -20.59 14.66 2.51
CA ALA A 399 -20.90 15.42 1.30
C ALA A 399 -21.27 16.89 1.60
N ASP A 400 -22.26 17.11 2.47
CA ASP A 400 -22.77 18.44 2.79
C ASP A 400 -21.70 19.32 3.43
N LEU A 401 -20.90 18.74 4.35
CA LEU A 401 -19.81 19.44 5.00
C LEU A 401 -18.69 19.81 4.01
N CYS A 402 -18.36 18.91 3.09
CA CYS A 402 -17.35 19.18 2.07
C CYS A 402 -17.81 20.27 1.10
N LEU A 403 -19.09 20.26 0.70
CA LEU A 403 -19.66 21.30 -0.17
C LEU A 403 -19.68 22.67 0.51
N SER A 404 -20.11 22.74 1.78
CA SER A 404 -20.22 24.02 2.49
C SER A 404 -18.87 24.69 2.79
N HIS A 405 -17.79 23.91 2.82
CA HIS A 405 -16.43 24.40 3.11
C HIS A 405 -15.46 24.29 1.92
N ASN A 406 -15.96 23.99 0.72
CA ASN A 406 -15.16 23.83 -0.49
C ASN A 406 -13.99 22.82 -0.34
N ILE A 407 -14.22 21.74 0.41
CA ILE A 407 -13.27 20.65 0.60
C ILE A 407 -13.53 19.60 -0.48
N LYS A 408 -12.47 19.05 -1.08
CA LYS A 408 -12.59 17.98 -2.06
C LYS A 408 -12.32 16.62 -1.46
N LEU A 409 -13.15 15.64 -1.78
CA LEU A 409 -12.85 14.25 -1.50
C LEU A 409 -11.86 13.71 -2.53
N LEU A 410 -10.81 13.05 -2.03
CA LEU A 410 -9.95 12.17 -2.82
C LEU A 410 -10.35 10.73 -2.48
N THR A 411 -10.91 9.99 -3.42
CA THR A 411 -11.57 8.73 -3.06
C THR A 411 -10.69 7.52 -3.37
N TYR A 412 -10.56 6.60 -2.42
CA TYR A 412 -9.94 5.29 -2.66
C TYR A 412 -10.97 4.15 -2.59
N GLY A 413 -10.55 2.95 -2.98
CA GLY A 413 -11.41 1.75 -2.88
C GLY A 413 -12.57 1.73 -3.88
N THR A 414 -12.60 2.68 -4.81
CA THR A 414 -13.65 2.84 -5.83
C THR A 414 -13.88 1.60 -6.67
N LEU A 415 -12.85 0.79 -6.92
CA LEU A 415 -12.94 -0.46 -7.67
C LEU A 415 -13.05 -1.73 -6.81
N CYS A 416 -13.20 -1.59 -5.48
CA CYS A 416 -13.34 -2.70 -4.55
C CYS A 416 -12.24 -3.77 -4.71
N GLY A 417 -10.96 -3.37 -4.72
CA GLY A 417 -9.85 -4.31 -4.91
C GLY A 417 -9.80 -4.96 -6.31
N GLY A 418 -10.48 -4.34 -7.29
CA GLY A 418 -10.58 -4.82 -8.66
C GLY A 418 -11.77 -5.75 -8.91
N PHE A 419 -12.73 -5.85 -7.97
CA PHE A 419 -13.98 -6.60 -8.18
C PHE A 419 -14.94 -5.91 -9.15
N LEU A 420 -14.94 -4.58 -9.21
CA LEU A 420 -15.73 -3.81 -10.17
C LEU A 420 -15.01 -3.76 -11.53
N ALA A 421 -14.92 -4.92 -12.20
CA ALA A 421 -14.26 -5.09 -13.49
C ALA A 421 -14.87 -6.25 -14.28
N ASP A 422 -14.77 -6.17 -15.62
CA ASP A 422 -15.35 -7.13 -16.57
C ASP A 422 -14.99 -8.59 -16.26
N LYS A 423 -13.77 -8.85 -15.78
CA LYS A 423 -13.29 -10.21 -15.45
C LYS A 423 -14.11 -10.93 -14.38
N TRP A 424 -14.87 -10.20 -13.56
CA TRP A 424 -15.69 -10.73 -12.46
C TRP A 424 -17.14 -10.95 -12.83
N LEU A 425 -17.60 -10.44 -13.99
CA LEU A 425 -18.96 -10.64 -14.45
C LEU A 425 -19.21 -12.12 -14.76
N GLY A 426 -20.31 -12.67 -14.24
CA GLY A 426 -20.71 -14.06 -14.41
C GLY A 426 -19.80 -15.07 -13.70
N LYS A 427 -18.93 -14.63 -12.78
CA LYS A 427 -18.05 -15.52 -12.01
C LYS A 427 -18.74 -16.02 -10.74
N PRO A 428 -18.48 -17.28 -10.34
CA PRO A 428 -18.89 -17.76 -9.02
C PRO A 428 -18.23 -16.92 -7.93
N GLU A 429 -18.77 -17.03 -6.72
CA GLU A 429 -18.23 -16.38 -5.54
C GLU A 429 -16.77 -16.80 -5.31
N PRO A 430 -15.82 -15.86 -5.15
CA PRO A 430 -14.41 -16.19 -5.01
C PRO A 430 -14.09 -16.78 -3.64
N ASP A 431 -13.19 -17.75 -3.60
CA ASP A 431 -12.49 -18.09 -2.37
C ASP A 431 -11.40 -17.03 -2.10
N VAL A 432 -11.75 -16.02 -1.29
CA VAL A 432 -10.82 -14.95 -0.92
C VAL A 432 -9.68 -15.40 0.00
N TYR A 433 -9.74 -16.63 0.51
CA TYR A 433 -8.66 -17.22 1.29
C TYR A 433 -7.66 -18.00 0.45
N ASP A 434 -7.92 -18.20 -0.85
CA ASP A 434 -6.93 -18.70 -1.80
C ASP A 434 -5.64 -17.84 -1.79
N SER A 435 -4.55 -18.50 -2.12
CA SER A 435 -3.21 -17.96 -2.33
C SER A 435 -3.16 -16.84 -3.37
N ASN A 436 -4.05 -16.85 -4.37
CA ASN A 436 -4.09 -15.84 -5.43
C ASN A 436 -4.82 -14.55 -5.04
N SER A 437 -5.53 -14.55 -3.91
CA SER A 437 -6.30 -13.40 -3.45
C SER A 437 -5.40 -12.36 -2.76
N THR A 438 -5.45 -11.13 -3.26
CA THR A 438 -4.73 -10.00 -2.66
C THR A 438 -5.34 -9.60 -1.30
N PRO A 439 -4.58 -8.96 -0.40
CA PRO A 439 -5.15 -8.41 0.84
C PRO A 439 -6.33 -7.48 0.60
N SER A 440 -6.28 -6.67 -0.47
CA SER A 440 -7.37 -5.76 -0.84
C SER A 440 -8.65 -6.51 -1.21
N GLN A 441 -8.55 -7.59 -2.00
CA GLN A 441 -9.73 -8.40 -2.35
C GLN A 441 -10.39 -9.00 -1.11
N ARG A 442 -9.61 -9.48 -0.13
CA ARG A 442 -10.17 -9.97 1.14
C ARG A 442 -11.00 -8.90 1.85
N LYS A 443 -10.45 -7.69 2.01
CA LYS A 443 -11.15 -6.55 2.62
C LYS A 443 -12.47 -6.23 1.88
N TYR A 444 -12.38 -6.03 0.57
CA TYR A 444 -13.54 -5.56 -0.19
C TYR A 444 -14.59 -6.63 -0.44
N TYR A 445 -14.23 -7.90 -0.40
CA TYR A 445 -15.22 -8.98 -0.42
C TYR A 445 -16.10 -8.94 0.84
N THR A 446 -15.53 -8.74 2.03
CA THR A 446 -16.32 -8.51 3.25
C THR A 446 -17.27 -7.33 3.10
N MET A 447 -16.84 -6.23 2.46
CA MET A 447 -17.72 -5.10 2.15
C MET A 447 -18.86 -5.48 1.21
N ILE A 448 -18.59 -6.26 0.16
CA ILE A 448 -19.60 -6.76 -0.79
C ILE A 448 -20.63 -7.64 -0.05
N CYS A 449 -20.16 -8.55 0.81
CA CYS A 449 -21.02 -9.37 1.65
C CYS A 449 -21.91 -8.52 2.56
N SER A 450 -21.36 -7.50 3.23
CA SER A 450 -22.14 -6.60 4.08
C SER A 450 -23.13 -5.74 3.28
N TRP A 451 -22.77 -5.30 2.07
CA TRP A 451 -23.60 -4.47 1.20
C TRP A 451 -24.79 -5.23 0.62
N GLY A 452 -24.60 -6.43 0.09
CA GLY A 452 -25.69 -7.14 -0.62
C GLY A 452 -25.41 -8.60 -0.93
N GLY A 453 -24.20 -9.09 -0.69
CA GLY A 453 -23.78 -10.44 -1.08
C GLY A 453 -23.37 -10.53 -2.54
N TRP A 454 -22.75 -11.66 -2.91
CA TRP A 454 -22.21 -11.87 -4.25
C TRP A 454 -23.29 -11.91 -5.35
N GLY A 455 -24.48 -12.43 -5.05
CA GLY A 455 -25.59 -12.48 -6.01
C GLY A 455 -26.01 -11.08 -6.49
N LEU A 456 -26.34 -10.18 -5.55
CA LEU A 456 -26.68 -8.79 -5.90
C LEU A 456 -25.48 -8.04 -6.51
N PHE A 457 -24.26 -8.39 -6.11
CA PHE A 457 -23.06 -7.84 -6.73
C PHE A 457 -22.95 -8.24 -8.22
N GLN A 458 -23.32 -9.46 -8.59
CA GLN A 458 -23.37 -9.88 -10.00
C GLN A 458 -24.46 -9.13 -10.79
N GLU A 459 -25.62 -8.86 -10.18
CA GLU A 459 -26.64 -8.00 -10.80
C GLU A 459 -26.10 -6.58 -11.03
N LEU A 460 -25.35 -6.03 -10.08
CA LEU A 460 -24.69 -4.74 -10.24
C LEU A 460 -23.68 -4.76 -11.38
N LEU A 461 -22.82 -5.78 -11.47
CA LEU A 461 -21.89 -5.93 -12.60
C LEU A 461 -22.63 -6.02 -13.93
N GLY A 462 -23.79 -6.70 -13.98
CA GLY A 462 -24.65 -6.76 -15.16
C GLY A 462 -25.18 -5.38 -15.58
N ALA A 463 -25.72 -4.62 -14.63
CA ALA A 463 -26.18 -3.25 -14.86
C ALA A 463 -25.04 -2.34 -15.36
N LEU A 464 -23.88 -2.41 -14.70
CA LEU A 464 -22.68 -1.66 -15.11
C LEU A 464 -22.21 -2.08 -16.50
N ARG A 465 -22.30 -3.35 -16.87
CA ARG A 465 -21.92 -3.83 -18.21
C ARG A 465 -22.84 -3.28 -19.30
N THR A 466 -24.13 -3.17 -19.03
CA THR A 466 -25.09 -2.55 -19.97
C THR A 466 -24.72 -1.09 -20.22
N VAL A 467 -24.46 -0.31 -19.17
CA VAL A 467 -24.00 1.08 -19.28
C VAL A 467 -22.64 1.16 -19.99
N ALA A 468 -21.70 0.28 -19.63
CA ALA A 468 -20.37 0.22 -20.22
C ALA A 468 -20.42 -0.01 -21.73
N THR A 469 -21.30 -0.91 -22.19
CA THR A 469 -21.52 -1.22 -23.61
C THR A 469 -22.04 0.01 -24.36
N LYS A 470 -23.00 0.73 -23.79
CA LYS A 470 -23.56 1.97 -24.38
C LYS A 470 -22.49 3.04 -24.60
N HIS A 471 -21.59 3.22 -23.63
CA HIS A 471 -20.53 4.24 -23.67
C HIS A 471 -19.20 3.74 -24.26
N GLN A 472 -19.13 2.48 -24.71
CA GLN A 472 -17.92 1.85 -25.26
C GLN A 472 -16.72 1.88 -24.29
N VAL A 473 -16.99 1.59 -23.02
CA VAL A 473 -16.00 1.52 -21.94
C VAL A 473 -16.14 0.21 -21.16
N ASN A 474 -15.35 0.02 -20.10
CA ASN A 474 -15.41 -1.15 -19.22
C ASN A 474 -16.24 -0.88 -17.95
N ILE A 475 -16.61 -1.94 -17.22
CA ILE A 475 -17.33 -1.83 -15.92
C ILE A 475 -16.59 -0.91 -14.94
N SER A 476 -15.25 -1.01 -14.90
CA SER A 476 -14.41 -0.19 -14.02
C SER A 476 -14.53 1.30 -14.32
N ASN A 477 -14.71 1.67 -15.60
CA ASN A 477 -14.90 3.06 -16.00
C ASN A 477 -16.25 3.59 -15.53
N VAL A 478 -17.33 2.81 -15.68
CA VAL A 478 -18.66 3.20 -15.21
C VAL A 478 -18.67 3.37 -13.68
N ALA A 479 -18.07 2.42 -12.96
CA ALA A 479 -17.97 2.50 -11.50
C ALA A 479 -17.18 3.73 -11.04
N THR A 480 -16.07 4.04 -11.72
CA THR A 480 -15.26 5.23 -11.40
C THR A 480 -15.99 6.53 -11.77
N ARG A 481 -16.65 6.57 -12.93
CA ARG A 481 -17.45 7.71 -13.41
C ARG A 481 -18.58 8.04 -12.45
N TRP A 482 -19.26 7.02 -11.92
CA TRP A 482 -20.30 7.20 -10.90
C TRP A 482 -19.80 7.98 -9.68
N VAL A 483 -18.59 7.67 -9.18
CA VAL A 483 -17.97 8.42 -8.06
C VAL A 483 -17.55 9.83 -8.49
N LEU A 484 -16.97 9.98 -9.68
CA LEU A 484 -16.55 11.29 -10.19
C LEU A 484 -17.72 12.25 -10.47
N ASP A 485 -18.94 11.76 -10.69
CA ASP A 485 -20.11 12.63 -10.94
C ASP A 485 -20.54 13.43 -9.70
N PHE A 486 -20.07 13.07 -8.50
CA PHE A 486 -20.36 13.83 -7.29
C PHE A 486 -19.53 15.14 -7.25
N PRO A 487 -20.15 16.31 -7.03
CA PRO A 487 -19.49 17.62 -7.16
C PRO A 487 -18.42 17.89 -6.07
N TYR A 488 -18.52 17.19 -4.94
CA TYR A 488 -17.53 17.24 -3.85
C TYR A 488 -16.36 16.28 -4.07
N VAL A 489 -16.39 15.40 -5.08
CA VAL A 489 -15.26 14.53 -5.43
C VAL A 489 -14.30 15.26 -6.36
N GLY A 490 -13.10 15.54 -5.86
CA GLY A 490 -12.02 16.13 -6.66
C GLY A 490 -11.42 15.09 -7.62
N ALA A 491 -10.97 13.97 -7.06
CA ALA A 491 -10.36 12.89 -7.83
C ALA A 491 -10.63 11.50 -7.25
N VAL A 492 -10.57 10.49 -8.12
CA VAL A 492 -10.51 9.08 -7.73
C VAL A 492 -9.05 8.60 -7.79
N ILE A 493 -8.61 7.93 -6.73
CA ILE A 493 -7.28 7.32 -6.63
C ILE A 493 -7.38 5.88 -7.18
N ILE A 494 -6.73 5.64 -8.32
CA ILE A 494 -6.64 4.33 -8.95
C ILE A 494 -5.24 3.78 -8.73
N GLY A 495 -5.16 2.54 -8.25
CA GLY A 495 -3.89 1.92 -7.95
C GLY A 495 -3.19 1.44 -9.21
N ALA A 496 -1.89 1.70 -9.32
CA ALA A 496 -1.07 1.22 -10.42
C ALA A 496 0.02 0.28 -9.89
N ARG A 497 0.12 -0.92 -10.46
CA ARG A 497 1.20 -1.87 -10.15
C ARG A 497 2.31 -1.65 -11.18
N PHE A 498 3.13 -0.63 -10.94
CA PHE A 498 4.20 -0.25 -11.87
C PHE A 498 5.14 -1.41 -12.19
N GLY A 499 5.41 -1.61 -13.48
CA GLY A 499 6.21 -2.73 -13.98
C GLY A 499 5.48 -4.07 -14.03
N MET A 500 4.16 -4.08 -13.73
CA MET A 500 3.33 -5.29 -13.76
C MET A 500 2.01 -5.08 -14.52
N SER A 501 1.23 -4.07 -14.13
CA SER A 501 -0.11 -3.81 -14.66
C SER A 501 -0.56 -2.38 -14.30
N GLU A 502 -0.54 -1.46 -15.27
CA GLU A 502 -0.90 -0.05 -15.06
C GLU A 502 -2.29 0.34 -15.63
N HIS A 503 -2.86 -0.43 -16.56
CA HIS A 503 -4.18 -0.19 -17.19
C HIS A 503 -4.42 1.27 -17.63
N THR A 504 -3.40 1.98 -18.11
CA THR A 504 -3.46 3.43 -18.39
C THR A 504 -4.53 3.81 -19.41
N SER A 505 -4.64 3.05 -20.51
CA SER A 505 -5.66 3.29 -21.54
C SER A 505 -7.07 3.16 -20.98
N ASP A 506 -7.31 2.07 -20.24
CA ASP A 506 -8.62 1.79 -19.64
C ASP A 506 -8.96 2.87 -18.62
N ASN A 507 -8.04 3.20 -17.70
CA ASN A 507 -8.27 4.22 -16.70
C ASN A 507 -8.61 5.58 -17.32
N ALA A 508 -7.91 5.96 -18.41
CA ALA A 508 -8.15 7.21 -19.13
C ALA A 508 -9.53 7.25 -19.84
N ALA A 509 -10.08 6.09 -20.21
CA ALA A 509 -11.42 5.97 -20.80
C ALA A 509 -12.56 6.30 -19.82
N THR A 510 -12.26 6.49 -18.53
CA THR A 510 -13.22 7.01 -17.55
C THR A 510 -13.64 8.46 -17.84
N LEU A 511 -12.81 9.22 -18.56
CA LEU A 511 -12.98 10.66 -18.73
C LEU A 511 -13.53 11.01 -20.12
N GLY A 512 -14.28 12.13 -20.20
CA GLY A 512 -14.79 12.69 -21.45
C GLY A 512 -16.19 12.22 -21.83
N TRP A 513 -16.92 11.61 -20.89
CA TRP A 513 -18.32 11.22 -21.01
C TRP A 513 -18.98 11.32 -19.63
N SER A 514 -20.31 11.21 -19.56
CA SER A 514 -21.08 11.26 -18.31
C SER A 514 -22.23 10.27 -18.32
N LEU A 515 -22.65 9.83 -17.14
CA LEU A 515 -23.87 9.02 -16.98
C LEU A 515 -25.09 9.89 -17.28
N ASP A 516 -26.01 9.39 -18.11
CA ASP A 516 -27.33 10.03 -18.24
C ASP A 516 -28.33 9.46 -17.22
N ASP A 517 -29.55 9.97 -17.23
CA ASP A 517 -30.57 9.58 -16.25
C ASP A 517 -30.98 8.11 -16.37
N ASN A 518 -30.96 7.54 -17.58
CA ASN A 518 -31.25 6.12 -17.77
C ASN A 518 -30.13 5.25 -17.20
N ASP A 519 -28.88 5.66 -17.38
CA ASP A 519 -27.72 4.97 -16.81
C ASP A 519 -27.78 4.99 -15.27
N ARG A 520 -28.09 6.16 -14.70
CA ARG A 520 -28.26 6.33 -13.25
C ARG A 520 -29.40 5.48 -12.72
N LEU A 521 -30.56 5.49 -13.37
CA LEU A 521 -31.72 4.69 -12.96
C LEU A 521 -31.44 3.18 -13.02
N LEU A 522 -30.68 2.72 -14.01
CA LEU A 522 -30.32 1.30 -14.14
C LEU A 522 -29.41 0.85 -12.99
N ILE A 523 -28.40 1.65 -12.65
CA ILE A 523 -27.51 1.40 -11.51
C ILE A 523 -28.31 1.47 -10.20
N GLU A 524 -29.11 2.53 -10.03
CA GLU A 524 -29.88 2.80 -8.82
C GLU A 524 -30.89 1.69 -8.49
N ARG A 525 -31.49 1.06 -9.51
CA ARG A 525 -32.39 -0.09 -9.33
C ARG A 525 -31.72 -1.26 -8.60
N VAL A 526 -30.42 -1.47 -8.80
CA VAL A 526 -29.67 -2.51 -8.07
C VAL A 526 -29.25 -1.97 -6.70
N LEU A 527 -28.74 -0.73 -6.64
CA LEU A 527 -28.29 -0.14 -5.38
C LEU A 527 -29.41 -0.04 -4.34
N SER A 528 -30.66 0.21 -4.74
CA SER A 528 -31.81 0.31 -3.84
C SER A 528 -32.22 -1.03 -3.20
N GLN A 529 -31.76 -2.16 -3.75
CA GLN A 529 -31.99 -3.49 -3.20
C GLN A 529 -30.93 -3.89 -2.16
N SER A 530 -29.85 -3.11 -2.06
CA SER A 530 -28.76 -3.39 -1.15
C SER A 530 -29.00 -2.77 0.23
N ARG A 531 -28.14 -3.14 1.18
CA ARG A 531 -28.08 -2.58 2.53
C ARG A 531 -27.24 -1.30 2.60
N ARG A 532 -27.04 -0.57 1.50
CA ARG A 532 -26.17 0.62 1.46
C ARG A 532 -26.52 1.70 2.49
N HIS A 533 -27.81 1.85 2.85
CA HIS A 533 -28.25 2.81 3.86
C HIS A 533 -27.98 2.30 5.29
N ASP A 534 -28.06 0.97 5.50
CA ASP A 534 -27.68 0.35 6.77
C ASP A 534 -26.18 0.39 7.02
N MET A 535 -25.35 0.45 5.96
CA MET A 535 -23.89 0.44 6.12
C MET A 535 -23.41 1.60 6.99
N PHE A 536 -24.01 2.79 6.87
CA PHE A 536 -23.70 3.91 7.76
C PHE A 536 -24.07 3.61 9.22
N GLN A 537 -25.21 2.95 9.47
CA GLN A 537 -25.65 2.60 10.82
C GLN A 537 -24.80 1.48 11.43
N ARG A 538 -24.39 0.49 10.62
CA ARG A 538 -23.64 -0.69 11.08
C ARG A 538 -22.14 -0.46 11.19
N MET A 539 -21.57 0.29 10.25
CA MET A 539 -20.12 0.52 10.15
C MET A 539 -19.70 1.92 10.62
N GLY A 540 -20.68 2.75 11.00
CA GLY A 540 -20.46 4.17 11.27
C GLY A 540 -20.20 4.98 10.01
N ASP A 541 -19.82 6.23 10.22
CA ASP A 541 -19.47 7.17 9.15
C ASP A 541 -18.26 6.69 8.32
N CYS A 542 -18.07 7.29 7.14
CA CYS A 542 -16.85 7.14 6.37
C CYS A 542 -15.62 7.64 7.16
N GLY A 543 -14.43 7.16 6.79
CA GLY A 543 -13.19 7.46 7.48
C GLY A 543 -12.87 6.51 8.63
N ASN A 544 -13.74 5.56 8.97
CA ASN A 544 -13.46 4.54 9.99
C ASN A 544 -12.88 3.23 9.41
N GLU A 545 -12.55 3.15 8.12
CA GLU A 545 -12.26 1.88 7.43
C GLU A 545 -10.93 1.20 7.80
N TYR A 546 -10.09 1.88 8.58
CA TYR A 546 -8.78 1.44 9.03
C TYR A 546 -8.63 1.52 10.55
N ARG A 547 -9.75 1.73 11.27
CA ARG A 547 -9.87 1.58 12.71
C ARG A 547 -10.74 0.37 13.00
#